data_AF-A0A968TWF2-F1
#
_entry.id   AF-A0A968TWF2-F1
#
_cell.length_a   1.000
_cell.length_b   1.000
_cell.length_c   1.000
_cell.angle_alpha   90.00
_cell.angle_beta   90.00
_cell.angle_gamma   90.00
#
_symmetry.space_group_name_H-M   'P 1'
#
loop_
_entity.id
_entity.type
_entity.pdbx_description
1 polymer ?
#
loop_
_entity_poly.entity_id
_entity_poly.type
_entity_poly.pdbx_seq_one_letter_code
_entity_poly.pdbx_strand_id
1 'polypeptide(L)'
;MALDIGVAFPLAFDLKSRQKFDDLLASLGQDLRERTGLDFDFFSISEALACVDAFGQANRDDHFLVADFGGSTLDVALYTSKGAGHKPVLHQLGSLEFAGETFIQAFAAAKQADLKAQEAFAWQVRDAIMAGECRERFGNEDAAQRVLSRFRAAAFEYLRTMAAAFSQDHPAEKVRLLLAGNAWHLSEAFDPSASSEIWRTVFRKTYRGMVARVGSEALELYDSPEMDALPSTKHYVVIGALNNAASSRKRRQLRVVRSEDPATDLDEVQIRLPAGRQLRFSKIGANDASRTFEWFHLVGEGAHHAGLSAPELRGAKIDFDLRTLPPPSASWTSYLLTAFKVDSLEQLPYPAPERLRAQIGQELTGDPEGYLGKGPLQLILEGHWKQELKKV
;
A
#
# COMPACT_ATOMS: atom_id res chain seq x y z
N MET A 1 -33.66 -17.31 2.88
CA MET A 1 -32.93 -16.47 1.90
C MET A 1 -31.86 -15.76 2.70
N ALA A 2 -30.60 -15.98 2.36
CA ALA A 2 -29.49 -15.36 3.09
C ALA A 2 -29.34 -13.90 2.67
N LEU A 3 -28.96 -13.04 3.61
CA LEU A 3 -28.54 -11.67 3.32
C LEU A 3 -27.06 -11.68 2.95
N ASP A 4 -26.77 -11.25 1.73
CA ASP A 4 -25.40 -11.13 1.23
C ASP A 4 -24.72 -9.89 1.84
N ILE A 5 -23.55 -10.06 2.47
CA ILE A 5 -22.75 -8.99 3.04
C ILE A 5 -21.42 -8.90 2.31
N GLY A 6 -21.12 -7.74 1.74
CA GLY A 6 -19.81 -7.42 1.18
C GLY A 6 -18.85 -6.91 2.25
N VAL A 7 -17.67 -7.53 2.34
CA VAL A 7 -16.62 -7.13 3.29
C VAL A 7 -15.32 -6.86 2.53
N ALA A 8 -14.76 -5.67 2.75
CA ALA A 8 -13.42 -5.36 2.29
C ALA A 8 -12.38 -5.69 3.39
N PHE A 9 -11.18 -6.11 3.00
CA PHE A 9 -10.07 -6.35 3.93
C PHE A 9 -8.75 -5.78 3.42
N PRO A 10 -7.82 -5.39 4.32
CA PRO A 10 -6.54 -4.83 3.91
C PRO A 10 -5.71 -5.82 3.10
N LEU A 11 -5.16 -5.35 1.99
CA LEU A 11 -4.27 -6.12 1.11
C LEU A 11 -3.01 -6.59 1.87
N ALA A 12 -2.57 -5.79 2.84
CA ALA A 12 -1.45 -6.06 3.74
C ALA A 12 -1.63 -7.27 4.67
N PHE A 13 -2.82 -7.87 4.75
CA PHE A 13 -3.02 -9.08 5.56
C PHE A 13 -2.22 -10.25 5.00
N ASP A 14 -1.36 -10.83 5.85
CA ASP A 14 -0.72 -12.11 5.57
C ASP A 14 -1.73 -13.27 5.61
N LEU A 15 -1.31 -14.44 5.15
CA LEU A 15 -2.14 -15.65 5.12
C LEU A 15 -2.83 -15.94 6.46
N LYS A 16 -2.09 -15.83 7.56
CA LYS A 16 -2.59 -16.11 8.90
C LYS A 16 -3.65 -15.08 9.32
N SER A 17 -3.46 -13.81 8.98
CA SER A 17 -4.41 -12.73 9.26
C SER A 17 -5.67 -12.87 8.43
N ARG A 18 -5.55 -13.28 7.15
CA ARG A 18 -6.69 -13.61 6.28
C ARG A 18 -7.52 -14.75 6.85
N GLN A 19 -6.87 -15.84 7.27
CA GLN A 19 -7.55 -16.99 7.90
C GLN A 19 -8.31 -16.57 9.16
N LYS A 20 -7.64 -15.86 10.08
CA LYS A 20 -8.29 -15.35 11.31
C LYS A 20 -9.47 -14.43 11.00
N PHE A 21 -9.36 -13.63 9.95
CA PHE A 21 -10.43 -12.73 9.54
C PHE A 21 -11.61 -13.49 8.92
N ASP A 22 -11.36 -14.53 8.13
CA ASP A 22 -12.41 -15.44 7.63
C ASP A 22 -13.15 -16.16 8.78
N ASP A 23 -12.40 -16.68 9.75
CA ASP A 23 -12.96 -17.31 10.97
C ASP A 23 -13.83 -16.33 11.76
N LEU A 24 -13.41 -15.07 11.87
CA LEU A 24 -14.18 -14.01 12.53
C LEU A 24 -15.50 -13.74 11.78
N LEU A 25 -15.48 -13.69 10.45
CA LEU A 25 -16.69 -13.49 9.64
C LEU A 25 -17.65 -14.68 9.75
N ALA A 26 -17.12 -15.91 9.79
CA ALA A 26 -17.92 -17.11 10.03
C ALA A 26 -18.60 -17.08 11.40
N SER A 27 -17.84 -16.73 12.46
CA SER A 27 -18.37 -16.57 13.82
C SER A 27 -19.43 -15.46 13.88
N LEU A 28 -19.19 -14.32 13.23
CA LEU A 28 -20.14 -13.22 13.17
C LEU A 28 -21.44 -13.64 12.47
N GLY A 29 -21.36 -14.41 11.38
CA GLY A 29 -22.53 -14.94 10.71
C GLY A 29 -23.37 -15.86 11.58
N GLN A 30 -22.71 -16.72 12.37
CA GLN A 30 -23.39 -17.57 13.34
C GLN A 30 -24.08 -16.72 14.43
N ASP A 31 -23.36 -15.77 15.03
CA ASP A 31 -23.90 -14.90 16.09
C ASP A 31 -25.10 -14.08 15.59
N LEU A 32 -25.02 -13.53 14.38
CA LEU A 32 -26.12 -12.77 13.78
C LEU A 32 -27.33 -13.66 13.50
N ARG A 33 -27.11 -14.89 13.04
CA ARG A 33 -28.17 -15.87 12.82
C ARG A 33 -28.88 -16.23 14.11
N GLU A 34 -28.13 -16.51 15.17
CA GLU A 34 -28.69 -16.83 16.49
C GLU A 34 -29.51 -15.67 17.07
N ARG A 35 -29.07 -14.42 16.85
CA ARG A 35 -29.73 -13.22 17.38
C ARG A 35 -30.94 -12.77 16.57
N THR A 36 -30.93 -12.96 15.26
CA THR A 36 -31.94 -12.37 14.35
C THR A 36 -32.83 -13.40 13.66
N GLY A 37 -32.44 -14.68 13.66
CA GLY A 37 -33.09 -15.74 12.89
C GLY A 37 -32.84 -15.65 11.38
N LEU A 38 -32.01 -14.72 10.91
CA LEU A 38 -31.69 -14.54 9.49
C LEU A 38 -30.37 -15.25 9.14
N ASP A 39 -30.31 -15.84 7.94
CA ASP A 39 -29.06 -16.38 7.41
C ASP A 39 -28.25 -15.23 6.78
N PHE A 40 -26.92 -15.25 6.95
CA PHE A 40 -26.01 -14.26 6.38
C PHE A 40 -24.89 -14.93 5.61
N ASP A 41 -24.60 -14.41 4.42
CA ASP A 41 -23.51 -14.89 3.57
C ASP A 41 -22.48 -13.77 3.37
N PHE A 42 -21.25 -14.00 3.80
CA PHE A 42 -20.17 -13.03 3.66
C PHE A 42 -19.39 -13.26 2.36
N PHE A 43 -19.13 -12.16 1.64
CA PHE A 43 -18.33 -12.12 0.43
C PHE A 43 -17.20 -11.13 0.62
N SER A 44 -15.97 -11.62 0.53
CA SER A 44 -14.77 -10.88 0.86
C SER A 44 -13.96 -10.51 -0.38
N ILE A 45 -13.47 -9.28 -0.40
CA ILE A 45 -12.63 -8.72 -1.46
C ILE A 45 -11.56 -7.81 -0.82
N SER A 46 -10.38 -7.68 -1.39
CA SER A 46 -9.38 -6.74 -0.86
C SER A 46 -9.81 -5.28 -1.08
N GLU A 47 -9.37 -4.36 -0.21
CA GLU A 47 -9.71 -2.93 -0.31
C GLU A 47 -9.32 -2.33 -1.68
N ALA A 48 -8.15 -2.71 -2.19
CA ALA A 48 -7.67 -2.27 -3.50
C ALA A 48 -8.51 -2.82 -4.66
N LEU A 49 -8.88 -4.11 -4.64
CA LEU A 49 -9.75 -4.68 -5.68
C LEU A 49 -11.18 -4.16 -5.57
N ALA A 50 -11.67 -3.86 -4.38
CA ALA A 50 -12.95 -3.18 -4.20
C ALA A 50 -12.93 -1.81 -4.87
N CYS A 51 -11.85 -1.03 -4.71
CA CYS A 51 -11.70 0.23 -5.43
C CYS A 51 -11.71 0.03 -6.94
N VAL A 52 -10.98 -0.98 -7.46
CA VAL A 52 -11.02 -1.31 -8.89
C VAL A 52 -12.41 -1.74 -9.34
N ASP A 53 -13.13 -2.56 -8.58
CA ASP A 53 -14.50 -2.97 -8.96
C ASP A 53 -15.48 -1.78 -8.95
N ALA A 54 -15.28 -0.81 -8.08
CA ALA A 54 -16.05 0.43 -8.08
C ALA A 54 -15.72 1.33 -9.30
N PHE A 55 -14.45 1.36 -9.75
CA PHE A 55 -13.96 2.29 -10.78
C PHE A 55 -13.64 1.66 -12.15
N GLY A 56 -12.85 0.60 -12.17
CA GLY A 56 -12.39 -0.11 -13.37
C GLY A 56 -13.53 -0.73 -14.19
N GLN A 57 -14.71 -0.95 -13.61
CA GLN A 57 -15.91 -1.28 -14.40
C GLN A 57 -16.29 -0.17 -15.39
N ALA A 58 -16.00 1.09 -15.07
CA ALA A 58 -16.25 2.24 -15.94
C ALA A 58 -15.16 2.42 -17.02
N ASN A 59 -13.93 1.93 -16.79
CA ASN A 59 -12.77 2.11 -17.67
C ASN A 59 -11.94 0.81 -17.78
N ARG A 60 -12.40 -0.14 -18.59
CA ARG A 60 -11.82 -1.51 -18.67
C ARG A 60 -10.45 -1.61 -19.36
N ASP A 61 -10.04 -0.56 -20.06
CA ASP A 61 -8.81 -0.52 -20.86
C ASP A 61 -7.68 0.29 -20.21
N ASP A 62 -7.90 0.78 -18.98
CA ASP A 62 -6.92 1.57 -18.23
C ASP A 62 -6.14 0.72 -17.22
N HIS A 63 -4.89 1.09 -16.97
CA HIS A 63 -4.10 0.57 -15.85
C HIS A 63 -4.34 1.44 -14.62
N PHE A 64 -4.71 0.85 -13.49
CA PHE A 64 -4.98 1.57 -12.26
C PHE A 64 -3.93 1.29 -11.21
N LEU A 65 -3.25 2.32 -10.73
CA LEU A 65 -2.48 2.26 -9.48
C LEU A 65 -3.39 2.79 -8.36
N VAL A 66 -3.95 1.90 -7.56
CA VAL A 66 -4.72 2.25 -6.37
C VAL A 66 -3.76 2.39 -5.19
N ALA A 67 -3.82 3.51 -4.48
CA ALA A 67 -3.09 3.73 -3.24
C ALA A 67 -4.09 4.05 -2.12
N ASP A 68 -4.50 3.01 -1.39
CA ASP A 68 -5.35 3.11 -0.21
C ASP A 68 -4.49 3.37 1.03
N PHE A 69 -4.46 4.61 1.50
CA PHE A 69 -3.82 4.94 2.77
C PHE A 69 -4.91 5.20 3.82
N GLY A 70 -5.20 4.15 4.59
CA GLY A 70 -6.09 4.20 5.73
C GLY A 70 -5.47 4.86 6.96
N GLY A 71 -6.19 4.75 8.09
CA GLY A 71 -5.64 5.17 9.39
C GLY A 71 -4.50 4.27 9.83
N SER A 72 -4.72 2.95 9.79
CA SER A 72 -3.77 1.95 10.33
C SER A 72 -3.12 1.08 9.27
N THR A 73 -3.65 1.06 8.05
CA THR A 73 -3.18 0.24 6.95
C THR A 73 -2.85 1.10 5.74
N LEU A 74 -1.95 0.57 4.94
CA LEU A 74 -1.55 1.08 3.65
C LEU A 74 -1.66 -0.07 2.67
N ASP A 75 -2.41 0.09 1.60
CA ASP A 75 -2.42 -0.83 0.47
C ASP A 75 -2.14 -0.07 -0.82
N VAL A 76 -1.25 -0.60 -1.63
CA VAL A 76 -1.02 -0.11 -2.98
C VAL A 76 -1.13 -1.27 -3.94
N ALA A 77 -1.92 -1.10 -4.98
CA ALA A 77 -2.11 -2.12 -5.98
C ALA A 77 -2.15 -1.53 -7.40
N LEU A 78 -1.26 -2.00 -8.26
CA LEU A 78 -1.31 -1.75 -9.69
C LEU A 78 -2.08 -2.89 -10.36
N TYR A 79 -3.21 -2.53 -10.92
CA TYR A 79 -4.09 -3.39 -11.67
C TYR A 79 -3.91 -3.18 -13.17
N THR A 80 -3.71 -4.27 -13.89
CA THR A 80 -3.67 -4.26 -15.35
C THR A 80 -4.86 -5.05 -15.89
N SER A 81 -5.76 -4.35 -16.60
CA SER A 81 -6.84 -4.98 -17.36
C SER A 81 -6.71 -4.51 -18.79
N LYS A 82 -6.50 -5.45 -19.73
CA LYS A 82 -6.51 -5.14 -21.15
C LYS A 82 -7.58 -5.97 -21.84
N GLY A 83 -8.69 -5.33 -22.20
CA GLY A 83 -9.69 -5.87 -23.12
C GLY A 83 -10.29 -7.24 -22.74
N ALA A 84 -11.13 -7.76 -23.62
CA ALA A 84 -11.73 -9.08 -23.45
C ALA A 84 -10.68 -10.18 -23.70
N GLY A 85 -10.29 -10.90 -22.65
CA GLY A 85 -9.50 -12.15 -22.75
C GLY A 85 -8.14 -12.16 -22.07
N HIS A 86 -7.63 -11.04 -21.56
CA HIS A 86 -6.43 -11.03 -20.71
C HIS A 86 -6.80 -11.24 -19.24
N LYS A 87 -6.06 -12.12 -18.56
CA LYS A 87 -6.19 -12.30 -17.10
C LYS A 87 -5.63 -11.07 -16.39
N PRO A 88 -6.39 -10.44 -15.48
CA PRO A 88 -5.91 -9.27 -14.77
C PRO A 88 -4.71 -9.62 -13.90
N VAL A 89 -3.65 -8.82 -13.97
CA VAL A 89 -2.50 -8.96 -13.07
C VAL A 89 -2.58 -7.88 -12.00
N LEU A 90 -2.39 -8.28 -10.75
CA LEU A 90 -2.33 -7.37 -9.61
C LEU A 90 -0.92 -7.37 -9.05
N HIS A 91 -0.24 -6.23 -9.22
CA HIS A 91 0.97 -5.97 -8.47
C HIS A 91 0.60 -5.24 -7.18
N GLN A 92 0.81 -5.84 -6.02
CA GLN A 92 0.42 -5.26 -4.75
C GLN A 92 1.60 -4.99 -3.84
N LEU A 93 1.38 -4.14 -2.85
CA LEU A 93 2.17 -4.03 -1.63
C LEU A 93 1.26 -3.48 -0.56
N GLY A 94 1.38 -4.03 0.65
CA GLY A 94 0.65 -3.52 1.80
C GLY A 94 1.59 -3.14 2.92
N SER A 95 1.10 -2.41 3.91
CA SER A 95 1.73 -2.23 5.20
C SER A 95 0.67 -2.14 6.29
N LEU A 96 0.90 -2.88 7.38
CA LEU A 96 0.12 -2.79 8.62
C LEU A 96 0.76 -1.84 9.65
N GLU A 97 1.90 -1.26 9.29
CA GLU A 97 2.77 -0.56 10.23
C GLU A 97 3.06 0.90 9.83
N PHE A 98 2.67 1.28 8.62
CA PHE A 98 2.88 2.61 8.07
C PHE A 98 1.61 3.12 7.39
N ALA A 99 0.95 4.09 8.01
CA ALA A 99 -0.31 4.65 7.53
C ALA A 99 -0.54 6.06 8.16
N GLY A 100 -1.76 6.59 8.13
CA GLY A 100 -2.08 7.90 8.71
C GLY A 100 -1.71 8.02 10.21
N GLU A 101 -1.90 6.95 10.98
CA GLU A 101 -1.52 6.92 12.40
C GLU A 101 -0.02 7.04 12.63
N THR A 102 0.80 6.64 11.66
CA THR A 102 2.25 6.83 11.73
C THR A 102 2.62 8.30 11.74
N PHE A 103 1.93 9.12 10.94
CA PHE A 103 2.08 10.57 10.98
C PHE A 103 1.67 11.14 12.35
N ILE A 104 0.50 10.74 12.87
CA ILE A 104 -0.01 11.23 14.17
C ILE A 104 0.96 10.90 15.30
N GLN A 105 1.45 9.66 15.36
CA GLN A 105 2.43 9.22 16.35
C GLN A 105 3.77 9.96 16.22
N ALA A 106 4.24 10.18 14.99
CA ALA A 106 5.48 10.91 14.76
C ALA A 106 5.37 12.39 15.15
N PHE A 107 4.23 13.01 14.87
CA PHE A 107 3.96 14.38 15.29
C PHE A 107 3.87 14.49 16.82
N ALA A 108 3.23 13.53 17.49
CA ALA A 108 3.21 13.46 18.94
C ALA A 108 4.62 13.29 19.54
N ALA A 109 5.45 12.42 18.96
CA ALA A 109 6.82 12.21 19.39
C ALA A 109 7.70 13.47 19.22
N ALA A 110 7.47 14.25 18.16
CA ALA A 110 8.16 15.52 17.96
C ALA A 110 7.74 16.62 18.96
N LYS A 111 6.60 16.45 19.64
CA LYS A 111 6.04 17.43 20.58
C LYS A 111 6.22 17.08 22.04
N GLN A 112 6.24 15.79 22.36
CA GLN A 112 6.21 15.30 23.73
C GLN A 112 7.36 14.33 23.96
N ALA A 113 8.11 14.51 25.04
CA ALA A 113 9.25 13.65 25.37
C ALA A 113 8.83 12.33 26.03
N ASP A 114 7.79 12.35 26.85
CA ASP A 114 7.28 11.19 27.59
C ASP A 114 6.23 10.39 26.80
N LEU A 115 6.24 9.06 26.93
CA LEU A 115 5.35 8.17 26.19
C LEU A 115 3.87 8.38 26.52
N LYS A 116 3.51 8.64 27.79
CA LYS A 116 2.11 8.88 28.16
C LYS A 116 1.63 10.23 27.63
N ALA A 117 2.50 11.24 27.67
CA ALA A 117 2.21 12.54 27.07
C ALA A 117 2.06 12.46 25.54
N GLN A 118 2.89 11.66 24.86
CA GLN A 118 2.76 11.37 23.43
C GLN A 118 1.41 10.73 23.11
N GLU A 119 1.00 9.72 23.87
CA GLU A 119 -0.29 9.05 23.66
C GLU A 119 -1.47 10.01 23.85
N ALA A 120 -1.48 10.78 24.94
CA ALA A 120 -2.52 11.77 25.19
C ALA A 120 -2.58 12.83 24.08
N PHE A 121 -1.42 13.30 23.60
CA PHE A 121 -1.37 14.27 22.50
C PHE A 121 -1.84 13.66 21.17
N ALA A 122 -1.49 12.40 20.88
CA ALA A 122 -1.98 11.70 19.69
C ALA A 122 -3.52 11.62 19.66
N TRP A 123 -4.16 11.34 20.81
CA TRP A 123 -5.62 11.41 20.93
C TRP A 123 -6.18 12.81 20.67
N GLN A 124 -5.56 13.85 21.23
CA GLN A 124 -5.97 15.23 20.97
C GLN A 124 -5.91 15.60 19.48
N VAL A 125 -4.89 15.10 18.76
CA VAL A 125 -4.77 15.31 17.32
C VAL A 125 -5.87 14.59 16.56
N ARG A 126 -6.17 13.33 16.92
CA ARG A 126 -7.28 12.56 16.31
C ARG A 126 -8.63 13.28 16.50
N ASP A 127 -8.91 13.73 17.71
CA ASP A 127 -10.14 14.45 18.03
C ASP A 127 -10.23 15.75 17.23
N ALA A 128 -9.12 16.49 17.10
CA ALA A 128 -9.08 17.71 16.30
C ALA A 128 -9.30 17.44 14.80
N ILE A 129 -8.83 16.31 14.26
CA ILE A 129 -9.11 15.92 12.86
C ILE A 129 -10.60 15.62 12.70
N MET A 130 -11.19 14.84 13.62
CA MET A 130 -12.62 14.49 13.58
C MET A 130 -13.54 15.71 13.75
N ALA A 131 -13.14 16.67 14.58
CA ALA A 131 -13.86 17.92 14.80
C ALA A 131 -13.62 18.97 13.68
N GLY A 132 -12.67 18.73 12.77
CA GLY A 132 -12.30 19.70 11.73
C GLY A 132 -11.50 20.92 12.25
N GLU A 133 -10.95 20.84 13.45
CA GLU A 133 -10.22 21.92 14.15
C GLU A 133 -8.70 21.85 13.95
N CYS A 134 -8.22 20.79 13.30
CA CYS A 134 -6.79 20.46 13.24
C CYS A 134 -5.96 21.58 12.60
N ARG A 135 -6.48 22.24 11.57
CA ARG A 135 -5.84 23.37 10.88
C ARG A 135 -5.57 24.53 11.83
N GLU A 136 -6.58 24.93 12.59
CA GLU A 136 -6.50 26.10 13.49
C GLU A 136 -5.58 25.83 14.66
N ARG A 137 -5.59 24.59 15.16
CA ARG A 137 -4.82 24.18 16.33
C ARG A 137 -3.37 23.86 16.00
N PHE A 138 -3.12 23.21 14.86
CA PHE A 138 -1.83 22.59 14.54
C PHE A 138 -1.28 22.92 13.14
N GLY A 139 -2.07 23.55 12.26
CA GLY A 139 -1.69 23.78 10.86
C GLY A 139 -0.48 24.69 10.67
N ASN A 140 -0.24 25.63 11.60
CA ASN A 140 0.94 26.52 11.55
C ASN A 140 2.16 25.96 12.30
N GLU A 141 2.08 24.74 12.84
CA GLU A 141 3.19 24.18 13.59
C GLU A 141 4.26 23.57 12.69
N ASP A 142 5.49 24.08 12.79
CA ASP A 142 6.60 23.58 11.96
C ASP A 142 6.83 22.08 12.10
N ALA A 143 6.63 21.51 13.30
CA ALA A 143 6.77 20.08 13.53
C ALA A 143 5.73 19.29 12.72
N ALA A 144 4.46 19.71 12.74
CA ALA A 144 3.41 19.07 11.95
C ALA A 144 3.73 19.14 10.45
N GLN A 145 4.11 20.31 9.95
CA GLN A 145 4.45 20.50 8.54
C GLN A 145 5.67 19.68 8.11
N ARG A 146 6.70 19.58 8.96
CA ARG A 146 7.87 18.74 8.69
C ARG A 146 7.53 17.25 8.63
N VAL A 147 6.81 16.72 9.63
CA VAL A 147 6.40 15.31 9.63
C VAL A 147 5.51 15.02 8.42
N LEU A 148 4.55 15.91 8.11
CA LEU A 148 3.64 15.75 6.98
C LEU A 148 4.38 15.79 5.63
N SER A 149 5.37 16.67 5.47
CA SER A 149 6.21 16.73 4.26
C SER A 149 6.99 15.43 4.07
N ARG A 150 7.61 14.90 5.13
CA ARG A 150 8.35 13.63 5.10
C ARG A 150 7.43 12.43 4.84
N PHE A 151 6.28 12.39 5.49
CA PHE A 151 5.28 11.32 5.30
C PHE A 151 4.82 11.26 3.84
N ARG A 152 4.48 12.42 3.26
CA ARG A 152 4.10 12.53 1.84
C ARG A 152 5.24 12.16 0.90
N ALA A 153 6.46 12.59 1.19
CA ALA A 153 7.65 12.24 0.41
C ALA A 153 7.88 10.73 0.39
N ALA A 154 7.81 10.06 1.55
CA ALA A 154 7.89 8.62 1.68
C ALA A 154 6.77 7.91 0.88
N ALA A 155 5.52 8.30 1.09
CA ALA A 155 4.36 7.72 0.40
C ALA A 155 4.48 7.83 -1.13
N PHE A 156 4.84 9.01 -1.65
CA PHE A 156 4.95 9.23 -3.10
C PHE A 156 6.21 8.65 -3.72
N GLU A 157 7.31 8.56 -2.98
CA GLU A 157 8.51 7.86 -3.46
C GLU A 157 8.21 6.37 -3.68
N TYR A 158 7.34 5.81 -2.82
CA TYR A 158 6.84 4.46 -2.98
C TYR A 158 5.99 4.31 -4.27
N LEU A 159 4.98 5.17 -4.47
CA LEU A 159 4.14 5.17 -5.67
C LEU A 159 4.95 5.41 -6.96
N ARG A 160 5.88 6.35 -6.94
CA ARG A 160 6.80 6.61 -8.06
C ARG A 160 7.58 5.37 -8.42
N THR A 161 8.12 4.66 -7.43
CA THR A 161 8.92 3.45 -7.67
C THR A 161 8.07 2.38 -8.35
N MET A 162 6.81 2.20 -7.93
CA MET A 162 5.87 1.27 -8.57
C MET A 162 5.55 1.66 -10.01
N ALA A 163 5.21 2.92 -10.26
CA ALA A 163 4.87 3.41 -11.59
C ALA A 163 6.07 3.32 -12.54
N ALA A 164 7.27 3.67 -12.07
CA ALA A 164 8.48 3.63 -12.87
C ALA A 164 8.89 2.19 -13.22
N ALA A 165 8.72 1.25 -12.28
CA ALA A 165 8.90 -0.17 -12.55
C ALA A 165 7.98 -0.67 -13.67
N PHE A 166 6.69 -0.36 -13.58
CA PHE A 166 5.73 -0.73 -14.63
C PHE A 166 6.07 -0.10 -15.98
N SER A 167 6.48 1.18 -15.98
CA SER A 167 6.81 1.91 -17.21
C SER A 167 8.05 1.37 -17.94
N GLN A 168 8.93 0.62 -17.27
CA GLN A 168 10.08 -0.02 -17.93
C GLN A 168 9.62 -1.12 -18.89
N ASP A 169 8.62 -1.89 -18.49
CA ASP A 169 8.06 -2.99 -19.29
C ASP A 169 6.95 -2.49 -20.24
N HIS A 170 6.31 -1.38 -19.89
CA HIS A 170 5.16 -0.80 -20.60
C HIS A 170 5.32 0.71 -20.89
N PRO A 171 6.34 1.13 -21.68
CA PRO A 171 6.72 2.54 -21.81
C PRO A 171 5.69 3.43 -22.51
N ALA A 172 4.74 2.85 -23.24
CA ALA A 172 3.70 3.59 -23.96
C ALA A 172 2.36 3.65 -23.22
N GLU A 173 2.26 2.99 -22.05
CA GLU A 173 0.98 2.80 -21.34
C GLU A 173 0.83 3.78 -20.19
N LYS A 174 -0.36 4.34 -20.06
CA LYS A 174 -0.70 5.24 -18.95
C LYS A 174 -1.20 4.47 -17.74
N VAL A 175 -0.82 4.95 -16.57
CA VAL A 175 -1.24 4.46 -15.26
C VAL A 175 -2.04 5.56 -14.55
N ARG A 176 -3.31 5.29 -14.32
CA ARG A 176 -4.24 6.11 -13.55
C ARG A 176 -4.01 5.88 -12.05
N LEU A 177 -3.51 6.89 -11.34
CA LEU A 177 -3.35 6.85 -9.88
C LEU A 177 -4.67 7.22 -9.19
N LEU A 178 -5.21 6.28 -8.41
CA LEU A 178 -6.34 6.51 -7.53
C LEU A 178 -5.85 6.59 -6.08
N LEU A 179 -6.16 7.70 -5.39
CA LEU A 179 -5.83 7.88 -3.98
C LEU A 179 -7.08 7.59 -3.12
N ALA A 180 -7.08 6.45 -2.42
CA ALA A 180 -8.15 6.03 -1.53
C ALA A 180 -7.71 6.14 -0.05
N GLY A 181 -8.65 6.34 0.85
CA GLY A 181 -8.37 6.29 2.29
C GLY A 181 -8.09 7.64 2.95
N ASN A 182 -8.25 7.64 4.28
CA ASN A 182 -8.34 8.86 5.08
C ASN A 182 -7.00 9.58 5.29
N ALA A 183 -5.84 8.90 5.18
CA ALA A 183 -4.55 9.55 5.44
C ALA A 183 -4.17 10.57 4.36
N TRP A 184 -4.71 10.46 3.15
CA TRP A 184 -4.53 11.50 2.13
C TRP A 184 -5.19 12.82 2.52
N HIS A 185 -6.20 12.80 3.39
CA HIS A 185 -6.84 14.00 3.91
C HIS A 185 -6.01 14.71 5.00
N LEU A 186 -4.87 14.13 5.44
CA LEU A 186 -3.95 14.81 6.36
C LEU A 186 -3.40 16.12 5.75
N SER A 187 -3.22 16.18 4.42
CA SER A 187 -2.82 17.43 3.77
C SER A 187 -3.86 18.52 3.99
N GLU A 188 -5.14 18.20 3.85
CA GLU A 188 -6.22 19.17 4.03
C GLU A 188 -6.39 19.54 5.50
N ALA A 189 -6.33 18.56 6.39
CA ALA A 189 -6.53 18.77 7.82
C ALA A 189 -5.47 19.69 8.44
N PHE A 190 -4.25 19.69 7.91
CA PHE A 190 -3.13 20.48 8.42
C PHE A 190 -2.72 21.65 7.52
N ASP A 191 -3.37 21.88 6.37
CA ASP A 191 -3.03 23.02 5.50
C ASP A 191 -3.60 24.33 6.09
N PRO A 192 -2.75 25.28 6.52
CA PRO A 192 -3.20 26.54 7.11
C PRO A 192 -3.97 27.43 6.13
N SER A 193 -3.85 27.18 4.82
CA SER A 193 -4.54 27.91 3.75
C SER A 193 -5.86 27.27 3.32
N ALA A 194 -6.17 26.05 3.77
CA ALA A 194 -7.46 25.44 3.49
C ALA A 194 -8.56 26.22 4.22
N SER A 195 -9.63 26.64 3.54
CA SER A 195 -10.88 27.06 4.20
C SER A 195 -11.92 25.92 4.13
N SER A 196 -13.00 26.00 4.92
CA SER A 196 -14.08 25.00 4.91
C SER A 196 -14.77 24.83 3.55
N GLU A 197 -14.70 25.84 2.67
CA GLU A 197 -15.25 25.78 1.30
C GLU A 197 -14.23 25.25 0.27
N ILE A 198 -12.95 25.09 0.63
CA ILE A 198 -11.85 24.85 -0.32
C ILE A 198 -11.18 23.48 -0.12
N TRP A 199 -11.54 22.70 0.91
CA TRP A 199 -10.82 21.46 1.28
C TRP A 199 -10.60 20.49 0.11
N ARG A 200 -11.64 20.13 -0.66
CA ARG A 200 -11.52 19.27 -1.85
C ARG A 200 -10.58 19.82 -2.93
N THR A 201 -10.53 21.14 -3.06
CA THR A 201 -9.62 21.82 -3.98
C THR A 201 -8.18 21.71 -3.51
N VAL A 202 -7.94 21.75 -2.18
CA VAL A 202 -6.61 21.56 -1.59
C VAL A 202 -6.07 20.17 -1.87
N PHE A 203 -6.85 19.12 -1.65
CA PHE A 203 -6.41 17.74 -1.97
C PHE A 203 -6.05 17.58 -3.44
N ARG A 204 -6.96 17.97 -4.34
CA ARG A 204 -6.72 17.84 -5.78
C ARG A 204 -5.49 18.63 -6.21
N LYS A 205 -5.39 19.91 -5.82
CA LYS A 205 -4.25 20.76 -6.18
C LYS A 205 -2.94 20.21 -5.63
N THR A 206 -2.94 19.75 -4.38
CA THR A 206 -1.77 19.17 -3.71
C THR A 206 -1.31 17.92 -4.45
N TYR A 207 -2.20 16.95 -4.64
CA TYR A 207 -1.81 15.66 -5.18
C TYR A 207 -1.60 15.68 -6.70
N ARG A 208 -2.33 16.50 -7.46
CA ARG A 208 -1.98 16.78 -8.87
C ARG A 208 -0.58 17.39 -8.97
N GLY A 209 -0.27 18.35 -8.10
CA GLY A 209 1.07 18.94 -8.01
C GLY A 209 2.15 17.91 -7.67
N MET A 210 1.87 16.98 -6.74
CA MET A 210 2.80 15.91 -6.39
C MET A 210 3.02 14.92 -7.54
N VAL A 211 1.96 14.46 -8.21
CA VAL A 211 2.06 13.58 -9.38
C VAL A 211 2.85 14.25 -10.51
N ALA A 212 2.59 15.53 -10.78
CA ALA A 212 3.36 16.28 -11.77
C ALA A 212 4.86 16.37 -11.40
N ARG A 213 5.19 16.54 -10.11
CA ARG A 213 6.58 16.59 -9.63
C ARG A 213 7.29 15.25 -9.77
N VAL A 214 6.59 14.12 -9.58
CA VAL A 214 7.14 12.78 -9.78
C VAL A 214 7.78 12.66 -11.17
N GLY A 215 7.20 13.32 -12.18
CA GLY A 215 7.80 13.49 -13.50
C GLY A 215 7.79 12.22 -14.35
N SER A 216 6.91 11.27 -14.04
CA SER A 216 6.60 10.14 -14.92
C SER A 216 5.48 10.55 -15.87
N GLU A 217 5.74 10.55 -17.17
CA GLU A 217 4.71 10.84 -18.19
C GLU A 217 3.61 9.78 -18.26
N ALA A 218 3.91 8.58 -17.75
CA ALA A 218 2.95 7.48 -17.65
C ALA A 218 1.97 7.65 -16.48
N LEU A 219 2.34 8.38 -15.42
CA LEU A 219 1.52 8.47 -14.21
C LEU A 219 0.62 9.71 -14.23
N GLU A 220 -0.69 9.50 -14.12
CA GLU A 220 -1.66 10.60 -14.03
C GLU A 220 -2.61 10.40 -12.85
N LEU A 221 -2.88 11.48 -12.11
CA LEU A 221 -3.90 11.41 -11.06
C LEU A 221 -5.27 11.19 -11.71
N TYR A 222 -5.95 10.13 -11.31
CA TYR A 222 -7.33 9.91 -11.69
C TYR A 222 -8.21 10.93 -10.97
N ASP A 223 -8.82 11.84 -11.73
CA ASP A 223 -9.60 12.93 -11.18
C ASP A 223 -10.95 13.09 -11.89
N SER A 224 -11.83 12.12 -11.65
CA SER A 224 -13.14 12.03 -12.27
C SER A 224 -14.19 12.89 -11.55
N PRO A 225 -15.16 13.48 -12.27
CA PRO A 225 -16.27 14.23 -11.65
C PRO A 225 -17.09 13.42 -10.65
N GLU A 226 -17.17 12.10 -10.80
CA GLU A 226 -17.84 11.19 -9.86
C GLU A 226 -17.20 11.25 -8.46
N MET A 227 -15.91 11.58 -8.35
CA MET A 227 -15.25 11.80 -7.06
C MET A 227 -15.75 13.05 -6.33
N ASP A 228 -16.32 14.03 -7.04
CA ASP A 228 -16.93 15.20 -6.39
C ASP A 228 -18.25 14.86 -5.71
N ALA A 229 -18.94 13.82 -6.17
CA ALA A 229 -20.20 13.40 -5.57
C ALA A 229 -20.00 12.69 -4.23
N LEU A 230 -18.82 12.09 -3.98
CA LEU A 230 -18.58 11.34 -2.74
C LEU A 230 -18.00 12.22 -1.62
N PRO A 231 -18.48 12.08 -0.37
CA PRO A 231 -17.90 12.78 0.78
C PRO A 231 -16.45 12.39 1.05
N SER A 232 -16.01 11.19 0.67
CA SER A 232 -14.64 10.69 0.86
C SER A 232 -14.34 9.56 -0.13
N THR A 233 -13.08 9.43 -0.55
CA THR A 233 -12.62 8.34 -1.43
C THR A 233 -12.70 6.96 -0.76
N LYS A 234 -12.82 6.87 0.57
CA LYS A 234 -13.01 5.58 1.25
C LYS A 234 -14.36 4.91 0.95
N HIS A 235 -15.36 5.68 0.52
CA HIS A 235 -16.65 5.11 0.11
C HIS A 235 -16.53 4.19 -1.11
N TYR A 236 -15.49 4.34 -1.93
CA TYR A 236 -15.28 3.45 -3.08
C TYR A 236 -14.96 2.01 -2.67
N VAL A 237 -14.21 1.83 -1.59
CA VAL A 237 -13.97 0.51 -1.00
C VAL A 237 -15.30 -0.15 -0.62
N VAL A 238 -16.20 0.62 0.01
CA VAL A 238 -17.53 0.15 0.41
C VAL A 238 -18.39 -0.20 -0.80
N ILE A 239 -18.47 0.68 -1.80
CA ILE A 239 -19.20 0.45 -3.05
C ILE A 239 -18.70 -0.81 -3.75
N GLY A 240 -17.38 -0.98 -3.85
CA GLY A 240 -16.77 -2.16 -4.43
C GLY A 240 -17.11 -3.46 -3.70
N ALA A 241 -17.07 -3.44 -2.36
CA ALA A 241 -17.47 -4.59 -1.55
C ALA A 241 -18.95 -4.95 -1.75
N LEU A 242 -19.83 -3.96 -1.82
CA LEU A 242 -21.25 -4.16 -2.12
C LEU A 242 -21.45 -4.72 -3.54
N ASN A 243 -20.75 -4.17 -4.53
CA ASN A 243 -20.78 -4.68 -5.91
C ASN A 243 -20.33 -6.15 -5.97
N ASN A 244 -19.29 -6.53 -5.23
CA ASN A 244 -18.84 -7.92 -5.15
C ASN A 244 -19.95 -8.83 -4.60
N ALA A 245 -20.61 -8.44 -3.51
CA ALA A 245 -21.70 -9.20 -2.91
C ALA A 245 -22.95 -9.28 -3.81
N ALA A 246 -23.23 -8.24 -4.59
CA ALA A 246 -24.37 -8.19 -5.51
C ALA A 246 -24.12 -8.85 -6.88
N SER A 247 -22.85 -9.11 -7.23
CA SER A 247 -22.49 -9.62 -8.55
C SER A 247 -22.87 -11.08 -8.78
N SER A 248 -22.96 -11.50 -10.05
CA SER A 248 -23.08 -12.91 -10.40
C SER A 248 -21.78 -13.71 -10.20
N ARG A 249 -20.64 -13.03 -9.97
CA ARG A 249 -19.31 -13.60 -9.75
C ARG A 249 -18.81 -13.26 -8.35
N LYS A 250 -19.63 -13.53 -7.32
CA LYS A 250 -19.33 -13.20 -5.93
C LYS A 250 -18.00 -13.84 -5.49
N ARG A 251 -17.05 -13.04 -5.00
CA ARG A 251 -15.75 -13.52 -4.54
C ARG A 251 -15.72 -13.74 -3.02
N ARG A 252 -14.91 -14.72 -2.58
CA ARG A 252 -14.57 -14.99 -1.17
C ARG A 252 -13.05 -15.06 -1.01
N GLN A 253 -12.36 -13.94 -1.25
CA GLN A 253 -10.90 -13.90 -1.38
C GLN A 253 -10.14 -14.23 -0.08
N LEU A 254 -10.78 -14.17 1.08
CA LEU A 254 -10.17 -14.61 2.34
C LEU A 254 -10.02 -16.14 2.44
N ARG A 255 -10.83 -16.90 1.67
CA ARG A 255 -10.76 -18.36 1.68
C ARG A 255 -9.55 -18.81 0.89
N VAL A 256 -8.51 -19.19 1.62
CA VAL A 256 -7.29 -19.74 1.01
C VAL A 256 -7.57 -21.18 0.65
N VAL A 257 -7.84 -21.44 -0.63
CA VAL A 257 -7.85 -22.80 -1.16
C VAL A 257 -6.40 -23.23 -1.36
N ARG A 258 -5.85 -24.00 -0.41
CA ARG A 258 -4.62 -24.76 -0.64
C ARG A 258 -4.97 -25.82 -1.69
N SER A 259 -4.64 -25.58 -2.96
CA SER A 259 -5.15 -26.42 -4.05
C SER A 259 -4.51 -27.81 -4.02
N GLU A 260 -5.30 -28.82 -3.68
CA GLU A 260 -5.21 -30.14 -4.34
C GLU A 260 -6.26 -30.28 -5.44
N ASP A 261 -7.17 -29.31 -5.59
CA ASP A 261 -8.20 -29.29 -6.63
C ASP A 261 -7.96 -28.12 -7.61
N PRO A 262 -7.43 -28.39 -8.82
CA PRO A 262 -7.23 -27.38 -9.87
C PRO A 262 -8.55 -26.88 -10.49
N ALA A 263 -9.72 -27.41 -10.07
CA ALA A 263 -11.03 -27.03 -10.60
C ALA A 263 -11.77 -25.98 -9.76
N THR A 264 -11.31 -25.65 -8.55
CA THR A 264 -11.75 -24.43 -7.88
C THR A 264 -11.00 -23.26 -8.47
N ASP A 265 -11.54 -22.70 -9.56
CA ASP A 265 -11.21 -21.40 -10.14
C ASP A 265 -11.19 -20.34 -9.02
N LEU A 266 -10.06 -20.19 -8.34
CA LEU A 266 -9.68 -18.89 -7.81
C LEU A 266 -9.40 -18.03 -9.03
N ASP A 267 -10.47 -17.42 -9.56
CA ASP A 267 -10.46 -16.41 -10.62
C ASP A 267 -9.18 -15.54 -10.48
N GLU A 268 -8.29 -15.76 -11.43
CA GLU A 268 -6.84 -15.70 -11.30
C GLU A 268 -6.28 -14.29 -11.24
N VAL A 269 -6.33 -13.68 -10.07
CA VAL A 269 -5.46 -12.52 -9.81
C VAL A 269 -4.14 -13.05 -9.26
N GLN A 270 -3.16 -13.23 -10.14
CA GLN A 270 -1.79 -13.52 -9.69
C GLN A 270 -1.29 -12.32 -8.90
N ILE A 271 -1.18 -12.50 -7.59
CA ILE A 271 -0.62 -11.53 -6.67
C ILE A 271 0.90 -11.51 -6.87
N ARG A 272 1.41 -10.41 -7.39
CA ARG A 272 2.84 -10.17 -7.57
C ARG A 272 3.23 -8.92 -6.79
N LEU A 273 4.48 -8.76 -6.37
CA LEU A 273 4.95 -7.41 -6.06
C LEU A 273 5.18 -6.61 -7.37
N PRO A 274 5.28 -5.27 -7.31
CA PRO A 274 5.77 -4.50 -8.45
C PRO A 274 7.16 -4.97 -8.90
N ALA A 275 7.36 -5.04 -10.22
CA ALA A 275 8.64 -5.38 -10.85
C ALA A 275 9.65 -4.24 -10.71
N GLY A 276 10.76 -4.28 -11.46
CA GLY A 276 11.66 -3.14 -11.60
C GLY A 276 12.94 -3.18 -10.78
N ARG A 277 13.19 -4.22 -9.97
CA ARG A 277 14.54 -4.47 -9.42
C ARG A 277 14.91 -5.95 -9.37
N GLN A 278 16.18 -6.19 -9.62
CA GLN A 278 16.82 -7.48 -9.54
C GLN A 278 17.45 -7.66 -8.15
N LEU A 279 17.05 -8.70 -7.42
CA LEU A 279 17.76 -9.21 -6.26
C LEU A 279 18.70 -10.32 -6.72
N ARG A 280 20.00 -10.16 -6.44
CA ARG A 280 20.98 -11.18 -6.76
C ARG A 280 21.28 -11.99 -5.50
N PHE A 281 21.04 -13.29 -5.57
CA PHE A 281 21.58 -14.24 -4.62
C PHE A 281 22.88 -14.79 -5.19
N SER A 282 23.91 -14.84 -4.37
CA SER A 282 25.21 -15.42 -4.69
C SER A 282 25.64 -16.36 -3.58
N LYS A 283 26.55 -17.28 -3.86
CA LYS A 283 26.96 -18.34 -2.91
C LYS A 283 25.79 -19.27 -2.54
N ILE A 284 25.02 -19.67 -3.54
CA ILE A 284 23.90 -20.58 -3.36
C ILE A 284 24.40 -22.03 -3.46
N GLY A 285 24.23 -22.80 -2.38
CA GLY A 285 24.65 -24.20 -2.31
C GLY A 285 26.17 -24.42 -2.37
N ALA A 286 26.59 -25.67 -2.56
CA ALA A 286 28.01 -26.05 -2.54
C ALA A 286 28.82 -25.54 -3.76
N ASN A 287 28.14 -25.11 -4.83
CA ASN A 287 28.77 -24.70 -6.09
C ASN A 287 28.96 -23.19 -6.22
N ASP A 288 28.73 -22.42 -5.15
CA ASP A 288 28.78 -20.96 -5.15
C ASP A 288 27.96 -20.30 -6.29
N ALA A 289 26.85 -20.94 -6.67
CA ALA A 289 26.04 -20.47 -7.78
C ALA A 289 25.47 -19.08 -7.49
N SER A 290 25.28 -18.28 -8.53
CA SER A 290 24.58 -17.01 -8.43
C SER A 290 23.33 -17.05 -9.29
N ARG A 291 22.23 -16.56 -8.71
CA ARG A 291 20.96 -16.40 -9.41
C ARG A 291 20.41 -15.01 -9.15
N THR A 292 19.90 -14.42 -10.22
CA THR A 292 19.25 -13.12 -10.17
C THR A 292 17.76 -13.33 -10.34
N PHE A 293 16.98 -12.73 -9.47
CA PHE A 293 15.52 -12.78 -9.52
C PHE A 293 14.98 -11.37 -9.52
N GLU A 294 13.93 -11.15 -10.29
CA GLU A 294 13.12 -9.96 -10.14
C GLU A 294 12.35 -10.03 -8.81
N TRP A 295 12.19 -8.90 -8.14
CA TRP A 295 11.60 -8.87 -6.79
C TRP A 295 10.23 -9.52 -6.70
N PHE A 296 9.40 -9.36 -7.72
CA PHE A 296 8.06 -9.92 -7.74
C PHE A 296 8.03 -11.45 -7.86
N HIS A 297 9.12 -12.07 -8.31
CA HIS A 297 9.26 -13.53 -8.32
C HIS A 297 9.56 -14.11 -6.94
N LEU A 298 9.83 -13.27 -5.94
CA LEU A 298 10.30 -13.72 -4.63
C LEU A 298 9.29 -13.48 -3.50
N VAL A 299 8.24 -12.72 -3.73
CA VAL A 299 7.37 -12.19 -2.68
C VAL A 299 5.90 -12.37 -3.07
N GLY A 300 5.08 -12.84 -2.13
CA GLY A 300 3.64 -13.04 -2.29
C GLY A 300 3.21 -14.51 -2.30
N GLU A 301 1.91 -14.71 -2.06
CA GLU A 301 1.23 -16.02 -2.03
C GLU A 301 1.18 -16.61 -3.47
N GLY A 302 2.25 -17.29 -3.89
CA GLY A 302 2.41 -17.83 -5.26
C GLY A 302 3.78 -17.59 -5.89
N ALA A 303 4.70 -16.93 -5.17
CA ALA A 303 6.09 -16.80 -5.61
C ALA A 303 6.80 -18.17 -5.57
N HIS A 304 7.03 -18.75 -6.75
CA HIS A 304 7.84 -19.96 -6.87
C HIS A 304 9.30 -19.58 -7.16
N HIS A 305 10.17 -19.75 -6.16
CA HIS A 305 11.62 -19.69 -6.40
C HIS A 305 11.97 -20.85 -7.34
N ALA A 306 12.35 -20.55 -8.58
CA ALA A 306 12.62 -21.52 -9.65
C ALA A 306 13.72 -22.55 -9.29
N GLY A 307 13.42 -23.51 -8.40
CA GLY A 307 14.33 -24.56 -7.95
C GLY A 307 15.39 -24.13 -6.94
N LEU A 308 15.08 -23.23 -5.99
CA LEU A 308 15.92 -22.97 -4.80
C LEU A 308 15.13 -23.23 -3.53
N SER A 309 15.74 -23.93 -2.57
CA SER A 309 15.14 -24.18 -1.25
C SER A 309 15.31 -22.97 -0.30
N ALA A 310 14.41 -22.84 0.68
CA ALA A 310 14.49 -21.79 1.69
C ALA A 310 15.83 -21.78 2.48
N PRO A 311 16.45 -22.92 2.84
CA PRO A 311 17.79 -22.95 3.42
C PRO A 311 18.87 -22.38 2.50
N GLU A 312 18.82 -22.68 1.20
CA GLU A 312 19.77 -22.15 0.21
C GLU A 312 19.67 -20.63 0.07
N LEU A 313 18.45 -20.08 0.06
CA LEU A 313 18.22 -18.64 0.01
C LEU A 313 18.70 -17.93 1.29
N ARG A 314 18.52 -18.54 2.46
CA ARG A 314 18.99 -18.00 3.75
C ARG A 314 20.51 -18.04 3.89
N GLY A 315 21.17 -19.05 3.33
CA GLY A 315 22.63 -19.17 3.32
C GLY A 315 23.32 -18.32 2.26
N ALA A 316 22.58 -17.84 1.26
CA ALA A 316 23.12 -17.06 0.16
C ALA A 316 23.46 -15.62 0.57
N LYS A 317 24.48 -15.07 -0.08
CA LYS A 317 24.77 -13.64 -0.03
C LYS A 317 23.79 -12.89 -0.91
N ILE A 318 23.02 -12.00 -0.29
CA ILE A 318 22.02 -11.15 -0.96
C ILE A 318 22.67 -9.83 -1.38
N ASP A 319 22.61 -9.51 -2.67
CA ASP A 319 23.08 -8.25 -3.23
C ASP A 319 21.92 -7.50 -3.92
N PHE A 320 21.76 -6.22 -3.56
CA PHE A 320 20.86 -5.24 -4.17
C PHE A 320 21.53 -3.86 -4.09
N ASP A 321 21.21 -2.97 -5.04
CA ASP A 321 21.55 -1.55 -4.93
C ASP A 321 20.26 -0.74 -4.79
N LEU A 322 20.15 -0.01 -3.67
CA LEU A 322 19.02 0.91 -3.46
C LEU A 322 19.18 2.21 -4.23
N ARG A 323 20.37 2.51 -4.76
CA ARG A 323 20.70 3.75 -5.46
C ARG A 323 20.47 3.68 -6.97
N THR A 324 20.27 2.49 -7.52
CA THR A 324 19.89 2.29 -8.93
C THR A 324 18.38 2.43 -9.15
N LEU A 325 17.70 3.24 -8.34
CA LEU A 325 16.31 3.62 -8.60
C LEU A 325 16.20 4.18 -10.01
N PRO A 326 15.05 3.99 -10.71
CA PRO A 326 14.71 4.88 -11.81
C PRO A 326 14.97 6.31 -11.35
N PRO A 327 15.83 7.07 -12.04
CA PRO A 327 16.31 8.33 -11.52
C PRO A 327 15.10 9.25 -11.26
N PRO A 328 15.00 9.83 -10.06
CA PRO A 328 13.94 10.79 -9.79
C PRO A 328 14.09 11.99 -10.73
N SER A 329 12.96 12.59 -11.12
CA SER A 329 13.01 13.87 -11.83
C SER A 329 13.77 14.91 -11.00
N ALA A 330 14.30 15.96 -11.65
CA ALA A 330 14.96 17.05 -10.92
C ALA A 330 14.00 17.69 -9.89
N SER A 331 12.73 17.89 -10.28
CA SER A 331 11.72 18.45 -9.38
C SER A 331 11.42 17.54 -8.18
N TRP A 332 11.39 16.22 -8.39
CA TRP A 332 11.17 15.27 -7.30
C TRP A 332 12.38 15.18 -6.38
N THR A 333 13.58 15.17 -6.97
CA THR A 333 14.85 15.25 -6.23
C THR A 333 14.85 16.44 -5.28
N SER A 334 14.62 17.66 -5.79
CA SER A 334 14.58 18.86 -4.95
C SER A 334 13.55 18.76 -3.83
N TYR A 335 12.38 18.16 -4.09
CA TYR A 335 11.35 17.95 -3.08
C TYR A 335 11.80 16.96 -1.99
N LEU A 336 12.37 15.81 -2.37
CA LEU A 336 12.90 14.81 -1.43
C LEU A 336 13.99 15.41 -0.53
N LEU A 337 14.98 16.07 -1.13
CA LEU A 337 16.09 16.72 -0.40
C LEU A 337 15.56 17.75 0.60
N THR A 338 14.59 18.57 0.19
CA THR A 338 13.94 19.56 1.06
C THR A 338 13.16 18.90 2.20
N ALA A 339 12.35 17.88 1.90
CA ALA A 339 11.52 17.19 2.89
C ALA A 339 12.38 16.51 3.98
N PHE A 340 13.49 15.90 3.58
CA PHE A 340 14.39 15.21 4.50
C PHE A 340 15.46 16.12 5.12
N LYS A 341 15.65 17.34 4.59
CA LYS A 341 16.71 18.30 4.97
C LYS A 341 18.11 17.72 4.76
N VAL A 342 18.35 17.23 3.55
CA VAL A 342 19.63 16.64 3.13
C VAL A 342 20.11 17.28 1.83
N ASP A 343 21.40 17.26 1.58
CA ASP A 343 22.01 17.99 0.45
C ASP A 343 22.15 17.14 -0.81
N SER A 344 22.08 15.81 -0.68
CA SER A 344 22.22 14.89 -1.81
C SER A 344 21.39 13.61 -1.64
N LEU A 345 21.15 12.88 -2.74
CA LEU A 345 20.36 11.65 -2.71
C LEU A 345 21.04 10.55 -1.89
N GLU A 346 22.37 10.56 -1.80
CA GLU A 346 23.16 9.62 -0.99
C GLU A 346 22.94 9.83 0.51
N GLN A 347 22.51 11.03 0.92
CA GLN A 347 22.21 11.37 2.30
C GLN A 347 20.75 11.08 2.68
N LEU A 348 19.90 10.69 1.71
CA LEU A 348 18.53 10.28 2.04
C LEU A 348 18.59 9.13 3.05
N PRO A 349 17.74 9.14 4.08
CA PRO A 349 17.75 8.11 5.09
C PRO A 349 17.10 6.87 4.48
N TYR A 350 17.91 6.07 3.81
CA TYR A 350 17.65 4.68 3.48
C TYR A 350 18.38 3.79 4.48
N PRO A 351 17.86 2.59 4.78
CA PRO A 351 18.56 1.68 5.66
C PRO A 351 19.92 1.31 5.07
N ALA A 352 20.92 1.14 5.94
CA ALA A 352 22.20 0.59 5.54
C ALA A 352 21.99 -0.75 4.79
N PRO A 353 22.67 -1.00 3.66
CA PRO A 353 22.49 -2.22 2.87
C PRO A 353 22.60 -3.50 3.70
N GLU A 354 23.52 -3.55 4.67
CA GLU A 354 23.73 -4.69 5.58
C GLU A 354 22.50 -4.95 6.46
N ARG A 355 21.88 -3.88 6.98
CA ARG A 355 20.67 -3.99 7.82
C ARG A 355 19.49 -4.48 7.00
N LEU A 356 19.30 -3.95 5.79
CA LEU A 356 18.21 -4.39 4.92
C LEU A 356 18.43 -5.84 4.43
N ARG A 357 19.67 -6.26 4.14
CA ARG A 357 20.00 -7.67 3.85
C ARG A 357 19.61 -8.58 5.01
N ALA A 358 19.94 -8.20 6.24
CA ALA A 358 19.58 -8.98 7.43
C ALA A 358 18.06 -9.07 7.61
N GLN A 359 17.32 -7.98 7.38
CA GLN A 359 15.85 -7.98 7.43
C GLN A 359 15.24 -8.88 6.35
N ILE A 360 15.71 -8.79 5.10
CA ILE A 360 15.26 -9.69 4.01
C ILE A 360 15.53 -11.15 4.39
N GLY A 361 16.70 -11.45 4.97
CA GLY A 361 17.04 -12.80 5.41
C GLY A 361 16.12 -13.34 6.52
N GLN A 362 15.62 -12.47 7.40
CA GLN A 362 14.66 -12.84 8.46
C GLN A 362 13.25 -13.09 7.90
N GLU A 363 12.86 -12.37 6.86
CA GLU A 363 11.55 -12.46 6.21
C GLU A 363 11.43 -13.64 5.22
N LEU A 364 12.54 -14.34 4.93
CA LEU A 364 12.53 -15.63 4.23
C LEU A 364 11.99 -16.71 5.17
N THR A 365 10.66 -16.75 5.34
CA THR A 365 9.98 -17.74 6.17
C THR A 365 10.05 -19.11 5.49
N GLY A 366 10.86 -20.01 6.06
CA GLY A 366 10.97 -21.38 5.60
C GLY A 366 9.76 -22.22 5.98
N ASP A 367 8.75 -22.25 5.12
CA ASP A 367 7.87 -23.40 4.88
C ASP A 367 8.16 -23.85 3.42
N PRO A 368 7.90 -25.11 2.99
CA PRO A 368 8.69 -25.79 1.95
C PRO A 368 8.76 -25.12 0.56
N GLU A 369 7.95 -24.09 0.31
CA GLU A 369 7.89 -23.31 -0.93
C GLU A 369 8.66 -21.98 -0.90
N GLY A 370 9.11 -21.52 0.28
CA GLY A 370 10.21 -20.56 0.44
C GLY A 370 9.96 -19.07 0.19
N TYR A 371 8.73 -18.59 0.05
CA TYR A 371 8.42 -17.18 -0.30
C TYR A 371 8.80 -16.15 0.78
N LEU A 372 9.03 -14.90 0.35
CA LEU A 372 9.13 -13.73 1.23
C LEU A 372 7.73 -13.22 1.61
N GLY A 373 7.49 -12.97 2.90
CA GLY A 373 6.25 -12.33 3.37
C GLY A 373 6.17 -10.84 3.02
N LYS A 374 7.31 -10.15 2.93
CA LYS A 374 7.40 -8.71 2.66
C LYS A 374 8.48 -8.38 1.64
N GLY A 375 8.21 -7.38 0.80
CA GLY A 375 9.19 -6.84 -0.14
C GLY A 375 10.15 -5.84 0.49
N PRO A 376 11.35 -5.60 -0.09
CA PRO A 376 12.32 -4.64 0.44
C PRO A 376 11.76 -3.22 0.62
N LEU A 377 10.88 -2.76 -0.26
CA LEU A 377 10.24 -1.45 -0.14
C LEU A 377 9.30 -1.37 1.07
N GLN A 378 8.54 -2.44 1.34
CA GLN A 378 7.72 -2.53 2.54
C GLN A 378 8.60 -2.49 3.80
N LEU A 379 9.71 -3.22 3.80
CA LEU A 379 10.67 -3.23 4.91
C LEU A 379 11.33 -1.85 5.14
N ILE A 380 11.66 -1.13 4.07
CA ILE A 380 12.19 0.25 4.16
C ILE A 380 11.14 1.17 4.80
N LEU A 381 9.91 1.08 4.33
CA LEU A 381 8.83 1.96 4.74
C LEU A 381 8.42 1.70 6.21
N GLU A 382 8.18 0.44 6.57
CA GLU A 382 7.80 0.01 7.93
C GLU A 382 8.96 0.13 8.92
N GLY A 383 10.17 -0.28 8.52
CA GLY A 383 11.29 -0.40 9.44
C GLY A 383 12.14 0.86 9.55
N HIS A 384 12.22 1.67 8.49
CA HIS A 384 13.15 2.79 8.43
C HIS A 384 12.45 4.14 8.34
N TRP A 385 11.65 4.40 7.31
CA TRP A 385 10.99 5.72 7.17
C TRP A 385 10.02 6.01 8.32
N LYS A 386 9.28 5.01 8.80
CA LYS A 386 8.52 5.10 10.06
C LYS A 386 9.34 5.67 11.22
N GLN A 387 10.60 5.26 11.36
CA GLN A 387 11.51 5.72 12.42
C GLN A 387 12.02 7.13 12.14
N GLU A 388 12.37 7.44 10.89
CA GLU A 388 12.85 8.77 10.48
C GLU A 388 11.79 9.86 10.67
N LEU A 389 10.51 9.53 10.50
CA LEU A 389 9.41 10.45 10.79
C LEU A 389 9.43 10.94 12.25
N LYS A 390 9.92 10.12 13.18
CA LYS A 390 9.95 10.45 14.62
C LYS A 390 11.16 11.31 15.03
N LYS A 391 12.13 11.53 14.15
CA LYS A 391 13.36 12.29 14.45
C LYS A 391 13.25 13.79 14.12
N VAL A 392 12.06 14.39 14.30
CA VAL A 392 11.70 15.74 13.81
C VAL A 392 11.85 16.83 14.88
#